data_AF-A0A7C3Q1R2-F1
#
_entry.id   AF-A0A7C3Q1R2-F1
#
_cell.length_a   1.000
_cell.length_b   1.000
_cell.length_c   1.000
_cell.angle_alpha   90.00
_cell.angle_beta   90.00
_cell.angle_gamma   90.00
#
_symmetry.space_group_name_H-M   'P 1'
#
loop_
_entity.id
_entity.type
_entity.pdbx_description
1 polymer ?
#
loop_
_entity_poly.entity_id
_entity_poly.type
_entity_poly.pdbx_seq_one_letter_code
_entity_poly.pdbx_strand_id
1 'polypeptide(L)'
;ALGASIEVPTLKGKTELKIPPGTQPGKIFKVKGLGAPDLRGYEHGDLVVKVKVTIPTKLTARQKELLQEYAKISTENAQTGEDGFFDKVKNLF
;
A
#
# COMPACT_ATOMS: atom_id res chain seq x y z
N ALA A 1 -4.79 -6.37 1.25
CA ALA A 1 -3.68 -7.34 1.09
C ALA A 1 -3.66 -8.10 -0.24
N LEU A 2 -4.69 -8.07 -1.10
CA LEU A 2 -4.86 -9.05 -2.18
C LEU A 2 -3.99 -8.82 -3.45
N GLY A 3 -3.34 -7.66 -3.57
CA GLY A 3 -2.65 -7.28 -4.80
C GLY A 3 -3.63 -6.83 -5.89
N ALA A 4 -3.11 -6.22 -6.95
CA ALA A 4 -3.90 -5.73 -8.08
C ALA A 4 -3.01 -5.55 -9.31
N SER A 5 -3.59 -5.62 -10.51
CA SER A 5 -2.96 -5.10 -11.72
C SER A 5 -3.67 -3.80 -12.09
N ILE A 6 -2.91 -2.71 -12.25
CA ILE A 6 -3.47 -1.39 -12.58
C ILE A 6 -2.77 -0.81 -13.81
N GLU A 7 -3.52 -0.07 -14.63
CA GLU A 7 -2.93 0.73 -15.70
C GLU A 7 -2.41 2.05 -15.14
N VAL A 8 -1.15 2.36 -15.44
CA VAL A 8 -0.51 3.62 -15.06
C VAL A 8 -0.25 4.45 -16.32
N PRO A 9 -0.66 5.73 -16.35
CA PRO A 9 -0.38 6.62 -17.46
C PRO A 9 1.11 6.97 -17.51
N THR A 10 1.68 6.98 -18.71
CA THR A 10 3.07 7.33 -19.00
C THR A 10 3.15 8.32 -20.14
N LEU A 11 4.32 8.90 -20.38
CA LEU A 11 4.52 9.84 -21.49
C LEU A 11 4.32 9.21 -22.89
N LYS A 12 4.38 7.87 -22.98
CA LYS A 12 4.23 7.11 -24.24
C LYS A 12 2.87 6.39 -24.36
N GLY A 13 1.97 6.56 -23.38
CA GLY A 13 0.67 5.90 -23.37
C GLY A 13 0.33 5.34 -22.00
N LYS A 14 -0.04 4.06 -21.94
CA LYS A 14 -0.36 3.36 -20.69
C LYS A 14 0.51 2.13 -20.53
N THR A 15 0.89 1.83 -19.30
CA THR A 15 1.62 0.61 -18.97
C THR A 15 0.91 -0.11 -17.82
N GLU A 16 0.89 -1.44 -17.88
CA GLU A 16 0.37 -2.25 -16.78
C GLU A 16 1.41 -2.35 -15.65
N LEU A 17 1.01 -1.99 -14.43
CA LEU A 17 1.81 -2.15 -13.22
C LEU A 17 1.14 -3.18 -12.29
N LYS A 18 1.88 -4.24 -12.00
CA LYS A 18 1.47 -5.26 -11.03
C LYS A 18 1.84 -4.81 -9.62
N ILE A 19 0.82 -4.68 -8.76
CA ILE A 19 0.94 -4.41 -7.34
C ILE A 19 0.88 -5.74 -6.58
N PRO A 20 1.99 -6.19 -5.97
CA PRO A 20 2.00 -7.41 -5.19
C PRO A 20 1.04 -7.36 -4.00
N PRO A 21 0.52 -8.51 -3.55
CA PRO A 21 -0.21 -8.59 -2.30
C PRO A 21 0.63 -8.06 -1.13
N GLY A 22 -0.05 -7.52 -0.11
CA GLY A 22 0.60 -6.92 1.07
C GLY A 22 1.35 -5.61 0.83
N THR A 23 1.24 -4.99 -0.36
CA THR A 23 1.85 -3.69 -0.64
C THR A 23 1.39 -2.63 0.36
N GLN A 24 2.35 -2.02 1.03
CA GLN A 24 2.12 -1.00 2.05
C GLN A 24 1.85 0.38 1.43
N PRO A 25 1.06 1.24 2.11
CA PRO A 25 0.90 2.64 1.73
C PRO A 25 2.25 3.34 1.58
N GLY A 26 2.38 4.22 0.58
CA GLY A 26 3.61 4.97 0.35
C GLY A 26 4.73 4.18 -0.33
N LYS A 27 4.57 2.86 -0.58
CA LYS A 27 5.53 2.08 -1.37
C LYS A 27 5.72 2.71 -2.75
N ILE A 28 6.98 2.72 -3.18
CA ILE A 28 7.39 3.29 -4.46
C ILE A 28 7.71 2.16 -5.42
N PHE A 29 7.11 2.20 -6.60
CA PHE A 29 7.45 1.36 -7.74
C PHE A 29 8.19 2.19 -8.78
N LYS A 30 9.18 1.59 -9.42
CA LYS A 30 9.98 2.22 -10.45
C LYS A 30 9.76 1.47 -11.75
N VAL A 31 9.30 2.18 -12.78
CA VAL A 31 9.16 1.63 -14.12
C VAL A 31 10.26 2.21 -15.00
N LYS A 32 11.20 1.36 -15.38
CA LYS A 32 12.43 1.78 -16.06
C LYS A 32 12.16 2.30 -17.46
N GLY A 33 12.80 3.40 -17.85
CA GLY A 33 12.77 3.92 -19.22
C GLY A 33 11.44 4.54 -19.68
N LEU A 34 10.48 4.72 -18.76
CA LEU A 34 9.19 5.39 -19.00
C LEU A 34 9.12 6.81 -18.41
N GLY A 35 10.24 7.34 -17.93
CA GLY A 35 10.38 8.71 -17.47
C GLY A 35 10.63 9.70 -18.62
N ALA A 36 10.97 10.93 -18.25
CA ALA A 36 11.24 12.00 -19.21
C ALA A 36 12.46 11.67 -20.10
N PRO A 37 12.45 12.06 -21.39
CA PRO A 37 13.61 11.94 -22.25
C PRO A 37 14.72 12.87 -21.76
N ASP A 38 15.97 12.43 -21.86
CA ASP A 38 17.12 13.31 -21.67
C ASP A 38 17.17 14.36 -22.79
N LEU A 39 17.42 15.63 -22.44
CA LEU A 39 17.55 16.72 -23.39
C LEU A 39 18.88 16.67 -24.16
N ARG A 40 19.90 16.00 -23.60
CA ARG A 40 21.26 15.94 -24.15
C ARG A 40 21.68 14.55 -24.61
N GLY A 41 20.81 13.55 -24.49
CA GLY A 41 21.09 12.15 -24.78
C GLY A 41 19.91 11.42 -25.44
N TYR A 42 20.08 10.12 -25.70
CA TYR A 42 19.03 9.25 -26.25
C TYR A 42 18.26 8.46 -25.17
N GLU A 43 18.73 8.51 -23.93
CA GLU A 43 18.15 7.73 -22.83
C GLU A 43 16.90 8.40 -22.25
N HIS A 44 16.07 7.59 -21.61
CA HIS A 44 14.90 8.06 -20.88
C HIS A 44 15.08 7.76 -19.40
N GLY A 45 14.63 8.67 -18.54
CA GLY A 45 14.58 8.44 -17.10
C GLY A 45 13.57 7.35 -16.70
N ASP A 46 13.39 7.20 -15.40
CA ASP A 46 12.46 6.22 -14.83
C ASP A 46 11.16 6.91 -14.37
N LEU A 47 10.03 6.21 -14.54
CA LEU A 47 8.76 6.62 -13.96
C LEU A 47 8.66 6.10 -12.52
N VAL A 48 8.43 7.02 -11.59
CA VAL A 48 8.30 6.70 -10.16
C VAL A 48 6.82 6.77 -9.78
N VAL A 49 6.27 5.64 -9.35
CA VAL A 49 4.86 5.49 -8.97
C VAL A 49 4.78 5.30 -7.46
N LYS A 50 4.13 6.24 -6.76
CA LYS A 50 3.89 6.15 -5.31
C LYS A 50 2.48 5.64 -5.03
N VAL A 51 2.37 4.56 -4.25
CA VAL A 51 1.07 4.02 -3.85
C VAL A 51 0.41 4.92 -2.81
N LYS A 52 -0.80 5.40 -3.12
CA LYS A 52 -1.68 6.09 -2.18
C LYS A 52 -2.89 5.20 -1.91
N VAL A 53 -3.10 4.86 -0.65
CA VAL A 53 -4.30 4.13 -0.21
C VAL A 53 -5.36 5.16 0.18
N THR A 54 -6.52 5.10 -0.47
CA THR A 54 -7.68 5.92 -0.13
C THR A 54 -8.64 5.08 0.70
N ILE A 55 -8.98 5.57 1.89
CA ILE A 55 -9.97 4.94 2.76
C ILE A 55 -11.35 5.50 2.38
N PRO A 56 -12.34 4.65 2.05
CA PRO A 56 -13.68 5.11 1.70
C PRO A 56 -14.39 5.73 2.91
N THR A 57 -15.05 6.87 2.70
CA THR A 57 -15.78 7.59 3.77
C THR A 57 -17.25 7.17 3.88
N LYS A 58 -17.81 6.56 2.83
CA LYS A 58 -19.18 6.05 2.80
C LYS A 58 -19.13 4.54 2.57
N LEU A 59 -19.73 3.80 3.49
CA LEU A 59 -19.79 2.34 3.45
C LEU A 59 -21.26 1.90 3.46
N THR A 60 -21.58 0.89 2.67
CA THR A 60 -22.88 0.20 2.76
C THR A 60 -22.94 -0.68 4.02
N ALA A 61 -24.15 -1.07 4.45
CA ALA A 61 -24.32 -1.94 5.62
C ALA A 61 -23.49 -3.23 5.51
N ARG A 62 -23.56 -3.91 4.35
CA ARG A 62 -22.78 -5.12 4.06
C ARG A 62 -21.26 -4.90 4.11
N GLN A 63 -20.76 -3.76 3.60
CA GLN A 63 -19.33 -3.45 3.67
C GLN A 63 -18.86 -3.25 5.11
N LYS A 64 -19.70 -2.63 5.96
CA LYS A 64 -19.40 -2.43 7.38
C LYS A 64 -19.37 -3.76 8.14
N GLU A 65 -20.32 -4.64 7.89
CA GLU A 65 -20.36 -5.99 8.49
C GLU A 65 -19.09 -6.78 8.17
N LEU A 66 -18.70 -6.85 6.89
CA LEU A 66 -17.49 -7.55 6.47
C LEU A 66 -16.21 -6.97 7.10
N LEU A 67 -16.12 -5.65 7.25
CA LEU A 67 -14.99 -5.02 7.94
C LEU A 67 -14.98 -5.34 9.44
N GLN A 68 -16.14 -5.45 10.08
CA GLN A 68 -16.24 -5.85 11.49
C GLN A 68 -15.86 -7.33 11.69
N GLU A 69 -16.30 -8.22 10.81
CA GLU A 69 -15.89 -9.63 10.83
C GLU A 69 -14.38 -9.77 10.61
N TYR A 70 -13.85 -9.07 9.61
CA TYR A 70 -12.42 -9.02 9.36
C TYR A 70 -11.65 -8.50 10.58
N ALA A 71 -12.15 -7.47 11.26
CA ALA A 71 -11.53 -6.94 12.48
C ALA A 71 -11.49 -7.99 13.60
N LYS A 72 -12.59 -8.72 13.85
CA LYS A 72 -12.63 -9.78 14.87
C LYS A 72 -11.57 -10.86 14.62
N ILE A 73 -11.47 -11.35 13.39
CA ILE A 73 -10.49 -12.37 12.97
C ILE A 73 -9.06 -11.82 13.03
N SER A 74 -8.88 -10.54 12.69
CA SER A 74 -7.57 -9.88 12.70
C SER A 74 -7.09 -9.59 14.12
N THR A 75 -7.98 -9.29 15.08
CA THR A 75 -7.62 -9.05 16.49
C THR A 75 -7.07 -10.31 17.17
N GLU A 76 -7.54 -11.51 16.81
CA GLU A 76 -6.95 -12.77 17.29
C GLU A 76 -5.49 -12.96 16.83
N ASN A 77 -5.11 -12.35 15.70
CA ASN A 77 -3.76 -12.40 15.14
C ASN A 77 -2.93 -11.12 15.40
N ALA A 78 -3.55 -10.06 15.89
CA ALA A 78 -2.93 -8.79 16.22
C ALA A 78 -2.66 -8.71 17.73
N GLN A 79 -1.86 -9.64 18.24
CA GLN A 79 -1.08 -9.37 19.45
C GLN A 79 0.05 -8.39 19.10
N THR A 80 -0.31 -7.13 18.83
CA THR A 80 0.67 -6.06 18.62
C THR A 80 0.66 -5.13 19.83
N GLY A 81 1.50 -5.45 20.80
CA GLY A 81 2.45 -4.49 21.35
C GLY A 81 2.08 -3.66 22.58
N GLU A 82 0.85 -3.71 23.11
CA GLU A 82 0.51 -2.92 24.31
C GLU A 82 0.73 -3.70 25.62
N ASP A 83 0.43 -5.00 25.65
CA ASP A 83 0.54 -5.79 26.88
C ASP A 83 2.00 -5.93 27.39
N GLY A 84 2.98 -6.05 26.49
CA GLY A 84 4.38 -6.26 26.87
C GLY A 84 5.13 -5.02 27.37
N PHE A 85 4.61 -3.80 27.11
CA PHE A 85 5.25 -2.55 27.54
C PHE A 85 4.79 -2.16 28.94
N PHE A 86 3.50 -2.29 29.24
CA PHE A 86 2.94 -1.99 30.56
C PHE A 86 3.35 -3.01 31.62
N ASP A 87 3.48 -4.29 31.27
CA ASP A 87 3.95 -5.32 32.20
C ASP A 87 5.41 -5.14 32.59
N LYS A 88 6.25 -4.57 31.72
CA LYS A 88 7.65 -4.28 32.04
C LYS A 88 7.81 -3.15 33.06
N VAL A 89 6.94 -2.13 33.01
CA VAL A 89 7.00 -0.99 33.93
C VAL A 89 6.49 -1.39 35.32
N LYS A 90 5.48 -2.27 35.42
CA LYS A 90 4.98 -2.76 36.72
C LYS A 90 5.96 -3.66 37.48
N ASN A 91 6.89 -4.32 36.80
CA ASN A 91 7.89 -5.18 37.45
C ASN A 91 9.12 -4.42 37.97
N LEU A 92 9.20 -3.10 37.72
CA LEU A 92 10.32 -2.24 38.13
C LEU A 92 9.95 -1.25 39.25
N PHE A 93 8.70 -1.27 39.72
CA PHE A 93 8.19 -0.46 40.82
C PHE A 93 7.54 -1.33 41.90
#